data_AF-A0A1V4IPN4-F1
#
_entry.id   AF-A0A1V4IPN4-F1
#
_cell.length_a   1.000
_cell.length_b   1.000
_cell.length_c   1.000
_cell.angle_alpha   90.00
_cell.angle_beta   90.00
_cell.angle_gamma   90.00
#
_symmetry.space_group_name_H-M   'P 1'
#
loop_
_entity.id
_entity.type
_entity.pdbx_description
1 polymer ?
#
loop_
_entity_poly.entity_id
_entity_poly.type
_entity_poly.pdbx_seq_one_letter_code
_entity_poly.pdbx_strand_id
1 'polypeptide(L)'
;MSISEDDVEKFLDDNPAFAKQYFEKKLRTESWDSNESEILFELIQDMQESINMEKVVFKTLRRIRSLIHADRCSLFMYRQRNGTPELATRLFNIQEGSTLEECLVSPDSEIVYPLDIGIVGYVAQTKKTMNIKDVTECAQFSPFVDELTDYTTKSILATPILNGKDLVAVILAINKLNGPYFTSSDETLFLKYLNFASLNLKIYHLSYLHNCETRRGQVLLWSANKVFEELTDIERQFHKAFYTVRAYLNCDRYSVGLLDMTKQKEFFDLWPVLLGEVPPYSGPRTPDGREIVFYKVIDYILHGKEDIKVIPNPTPDHWALVTGLPTYVAESGFEGPLDESGWTVKNVLSMPIVNKKEEIVGVVTFYNRKDGKPFDEQDETLMESLTQFLGWSVLNTDTYDKMNKLENRKDIAQDMVLYHVKCDKDEIQEILPTREKLGKEPSECEEEELASILKEELPGPTKFEIYEFRFSDFDCTELDLVKCGIQMYYELGVVKKFQIPQEVLVRFVYSISKGYRKITYHNWRHGFNVAQTMFTLLMTGKLKRYYTDLEALAMVTAALCHDIDHRGTNNLYQMKSQNPLAKLHGSSILERHHLEFGKFLLSEEKENNVSKDR
;
A
#
# COMPACT_ATOMS: atom_id res chain seq x y z
N MET A 1 -61.39 12.51 64.92
CA MET A 1 -60.61 13.67 64.46
C MET A 1 -59.53 13.12 63.55
N SER A 2 -59.63 13.35 62.23
CA SER A 2 -58.54 13.03 61.31
C SER A 2 -57.50 14.13 61.43
N ILE A 3 -56.29 13.77 61.82
CA ILE A 3 -55.14 14.68 61.81
C ILE A 3 -54.85 14.99 60.33
N SER A 4 -54.73 16.27 59.97
CA SER A 4 -54.42 16.69 58.60
C SER A 4 -52.90 16.61 58.36
N GLU A 5 -52.48 16.52 57.09
CA GLU A 5 -51.06 16.45 56.71
C GLU A 5 -50.29 17.68 57.20
N ASP A 6 -50.89 18.87 57.11
CA ASP A 6 -50.33 20.13 57.61
C ASP A 6 -50.09 20.11 59.13
N ASP A 7 -50.95 19.43 59.91
CA ASP A 7 -50.78 19.32 61.37
C ASP A 7 -49.58 18.43 61.73
N VAL A 8 -49.26 17.44 60.90
CA VAL A 8 -48.10 16.56 61.08
C VAL A 8 -46.81 17.27 60.71
N GLU A 9 -46.81 18.02 59.60
CA GLU A 9 -45.64 18.74 59.11
C GLU A 9 -45.21 19.82 60.13
N LYS A 10 -46.18 20.60 60.61
CA LYS A 10 -45.95 21.62 61.64
C LYS A 10 -45.44 21.03 62.97
N PHE A 11 -45.96 19.86 63.36
CA PHE A 11 -45.49 19.15 64.56
C PHE A 11 -44.04 18.64 64.41
N LEU A 12 -43.65 18.16 63.23
CA LEU A 12 -42.29 17.67 62.95
C LEU A 12 -41.27 18.82 62.90
N ASP A 13 -41.62 19.95 62.31
CA ASP A 13 -40.77 21.15 62.27
C ASP A 13 -40.53 21.74 63.67
N ASP A 14 -41.58 21.77 64.50
CA ASP A 14 -41.48 22.27 65.88
C ASP A 14 -40.77 21.28 66.83
N ASN A 15 -40.63 20.01 66.43
CA ASN A 15 -40.02 18.94 67.25
C ASN A 15 -38.93 18.16 66.49
N PRO A 16 -37.80 18.80 66.11
CA PRO A 16 -36.74 18.17 65.34
C PRO A 16 -36.08 16.98 66.09
N ALA A 17 -36.09 17.00 67.43
CA ALA A 17 -35.61 15.89 68.24
C ALA A 17 -36.53 14.66 68.12
N PHE A 18 -37.86 14.86 68.08
CA PHE A 18 -38.83 13.78 67.88
C PHE A 18 -38.76 13.24 66.45
N ALA A 19 -38.66 14.12 65.45
CA ALA A 19 -38.46 13.72 64.05
C ALA A 19 -37.20 12.87 63.91
N LYS A 20 -36.06 13.34 64.44
CA LYS A 20 -34.79 12.59 64.41
C LYS A 20 -34.92 11.22 65.08
N GLN A 21 -35.55 11.15 66.26
CA GLN A 21 -35.72 9.90 67.00
C GLN A 21 -36.71 8.94 66.31
N TYR A 22 -37.76 9.46 65.68
CA TYR A 22 -38.74 8.70 64.91
C TYR A 22 -38.12 8.13 63.63
N PHE A 23 -37.41 8.95 62.85
CA PHE A 23 -36.74 8.51 61.63
C PHE A 23 -35.54 7.61 61.93
N GLU A 24 -34.75 7.86 62.97
CA GLU A 24 -33.70 6.92 63.41
C GLU A 24 -34.26 5.55 63.80
N LYS A 25 -35.45 5.51 64.41
CA LYS A 25 -36.10 4.26 64.80
C LYS A 25 -36.77 3.54 63.62
N LYS A 26 -37.27 4.28 62.62
CA LYS A 26 -37.96 3.74 61.43
C LYS A 26 -37.02 3.39 60.27
N LEU A 27 -35.92 4.12 60.08
CA LEU A 27 -34.86 3.75 59.13
C LEU A 27 -34.05 2.53 59.60
N ARG A 28 -33.93 2.31 60.92
CA ARG A 28 -33.24 1.12 61.46
C ARG A 28 -33.99 -0.20 61.23
N THR A 29 -35.27 -0.17 60.84
CA THR A 29 -36.07 -1.39 60.64
C THR A 29 -35.82 -2.13 59.33
N GLU A 30 -35.03 -1.57 58.40
CA GLU A 30 -34.42 -2.34 57.33
C GLU A 30 -32.92 -2.42 57.58
N SER A 31 -32.46 -3.57 58.08
CA SER A 31 -31.04 -3.86 58.29
C SER A 31 -30.33 -4.04 56.94
N TRP A 32 -30.15 -2.94 56.21
CA TRP A 32 -29.08 -2.86 55.21
C TRP A 32 -27.80 -2.60 55.98
N ASP A 33 -26.83 -3.48 55.81
CA ASP A 33 -25.53 -3.34 56.45
C ASP A 33 -24.86 -2.08 55.88
N SER A 34 -24.90 -0.97 56.62
CA SER A 34 -24.43 0.36 56.18
C SER A 34 -23.01 0.32 55.61
N ASN A 35 -22.20 -0.64 56.09
CA ASN A 35 -20.83 -0.85 55.69
C ASN A 35 -20.71 -1.39 54.25
N GLU A 36 -21.61 -2.28 53.80
CA GLU A 36 -21.59 -2.79 52.42
C GLU A 36 -21.87 -1.68 51.39
N SER A 37 -22.79 -0.77 51.72
CA SER A 37 -23.21 0.30 50.83
C SER A 37 -22.10 1.34 50.63
N GLU A 38 -21.37 1.67 51.69
CA GLU A 38 -20.22 2.58 51.67
C GLU A 38 -19.07 1.99 50.85
N ILE A 39 -18.80 0.69 51.00
CA ILE A 39 -17.78 -0.03 50.23
C ILE A 39 -18.14 -0.06 48.73
N LEU A 40 -19.41 -0.33 48.39
CA LEU A 40 -19.87 -0.32 47.00
C LEU A 40 -19.72 1.07 46.37
N PHE A 41 -20.02 2.13 47.13
CA PHE A 41 -19.86 3.51 46.67
C PHE A 41 -18.38 3.86 46.44
N GLU A 42 -17.47 3.48 47.35
CA GLU A 42 -16.02 3.66 47.21
C GLU A 42 -15.51 2.96 45.93
N LEU A 43 -15.95 1.72 45.66
CA LEU A 43 -15.57 0.98 44.46
C LEU A 43 -16.05 1.68 43.17
N ILE A 44 -17.28 2.19 43.15
CA ILE A 44 -17.84 2.91 41.99
C ILE A 44 -17.08 4.22 41.77
N GLN A 45 -16.73 4.94 42.83
CA GLN A 45 -15.94 6.17 42.72
C GLN A 45 -14.55 5.87 42.16
N ASP A 46 -13.88 4.83 42.66
CA ASP A 46 -12.59 4.38 42.15
C ASP A 46 -12.64 3.98 40.66
N MET A 47 -13.75 3.36 40.22
CA MET A 47 -14.00 3.04 38.81
C MET A 47 -14.13 4.29 37.93
N GLN A 48 -14.70 5.37 38.44
CA GLN A 48 -14.89 6.62 37.69
C GLN A 48 -13.63 7.48 37.63
N GLU A 49 -12.85 7.52 38.71
CA GLU A 49 -11.72 8.44 38.83
C GLU A 49 -10.42 7.89 38.22
N SER A 50 -10.29 6.58 38.07
CA SER A 50 -9.01 5.98 37.67
C SER A 50 -8.92 5.65 36.18
N ILE A 51 -7.85 6.15 35.55
CA ILE A 51 -7.50 5.85 34.17
C ILE A 51 -6.88 4.44 34.04
N ASN A 52 -6.29 3.93 35.13
CA ASN A 52 -5.64 2.61 35.16
C ASN A 52 -6.61 1.52 35.64
N MET A 53 -7.15 0.77 34.67
CA MET A 53 -8.11 -0.30 34.90
C MET A 53 -7.56 -1.46 35.75
N GLU A 54 -6.25 -1.72 35.70
CA GLU A 54 -5.62 -2.78 36.50
C GLU A 54 -5.63 -2.43 37.99
N LYS A 55 -5.48 -1.14 38.31
CA LYS A 55 -5.56 -0.62 39.68
C LYS A 55 -6.96 -0.82 40.27
N VAL A 56 -8.01 -0.58 39.48
CA VAL A 56 -9.40 -0.82 39.90
C VAL A 56 -9.62 -2.28 40.20
N VAL A 57 -9.25 -3.16 39.25
CA VAL A 57 -9.45 -4.60 39.39
C VAL A 57 -8.68 -5.14 40.60
N PHE A 58 -7.44 -4.68 40.83
CA PHE A 58 -6.68 -5.00 42.03
C PHE A 58 -7.41 -4.59 43.32
N LYS A 59 -7.88 -3.34 43.41
CA LYS A 59 -8.64 -2.86 44.58
C LYS A 59 -9.91 -3.68 44.80
N THR A 60 -10.67 -3.95 43.74
CA THR A 60 -11.88 -4.77 43.80
C THR A 60 -11.58 -6.19 44.28
N LEU A 61 -10.55 -6.85 43.73
CA LEU A 61 -10.15 -8.20 44.14
C LEU A 61 -9.67 -8.26 45.59
N ARG A 62 -8.93 -7.25 46.05
CA ARG A 62 -8.50 -7.15 47.44
C ARG A 62 -9.68 -7.01 48.41
N ARG A 63 -10.72 -6.26 48.01
CA ARG A 63 -11.97 -6.15 48.78
C ARG A 63 -12.76 -7.47 48.76
N ILE A 64 -12.93 -8.09 47.58
CA ILE A 64 -13.61 -9.38 47.45
C ILE A 64 -12.95 -10.43 48.32
N ARG A 65 -11.61 -10.53 48.30
CA ARG A 65 -10.83 -11.43 49.17
C ARG A 65 -11.22 -11.27 50.64
N SER A 66 -11.31 -10.02 51.12
CA SER A 66 -11.71 -9.71 52.49
C SER A 66 -13.14 -10.13 52.81
N LEU A 67 -14.08 -9.91 51.88
CA LEU A 67 -15.49 -10.24 52.05
C LEU A 67 -15.74 -11.75 52.11
N ILE A 68 -15.10 -12.52 51.22
CA ILE A 68 -15.22 -13.98 51.20
C ILE A 68 -14.19 -14.67 52.11
N HIS A 69 -13.44 -13.93 52.93
CA HIS A 69 -12.37 -14.46 53.79
C HIS A 69 -11.48 -15.50 53.10
N ALA A 70 -11.10 -15.23 51.85
CA ALA A 70 -10.12 -16.03 51.12
C ALA A 70 -8.70 -15.63 51.55
N ASP A 71 -7.72 -16.52 51.43
CA ASP A 71 -6.33 -16.19 51.70
C ASP A 71 -5.76 -15.31 50.59
N ARG A 72 -5.91 -15.76 49.32
CA ARG A 72 -5.39 -15.06 48.15
C ARG A 72 -6.39 -15.03 47.00
N CYS A 73 -6.28 -14.00 46.16
CA CYS A 73 -6.96 -13.89 44.88
C CYS A 73 -5.96 -13.66 43.74
N SER A 74 -6.29 -14.16 42.54
CA SER A 74 -5.48 -14.00 41.32
C SER A 74 -6.35 -13.75 40.09
N LEU A 75 -5.80 -13.09 39.09
CA LEU A 75 -6.42 -12.76 37.80
C LEU A 75 -5.57 -13.33 36.65
N PHE A 76 -6.22 -14.12 35.80
CA PHE A 76 -5.67 -14.67 34.57
C PHE A 76 -6.36 -14.03 33.38
N MET A 77 -5.59 -13.50 32.43
CA MET A 77 -6.09 -12.88 31.21
C MET A 77 -6.08 -13.88 30.06
N TYR A 78 -7.14 -13.90 29.27
CA TYR A 78 -7.23 -14.74 28.08
C TYR A 78 -6.52 -14.08 26.90
N ARG A 79 -5.73 -14.86 26.15
CA ARG A 79 -5.17 -14.47 24.85
C ARG A 79 -5.07 -15.69 23.93
N GLN A 80 -4.86 -15.44 22.64
CA GLN A 80 -4.71 -16.48 21.62
C GLN A 80 -3.49 -16.18 20.75
N ARG A 81 -2.72 -17.22 20.40
CA ARG A 81 -1.50 -17.14 19.60
C ARG A 81 -1.47 -18.29 18.60
N ASN A 82 -1.24 -18.02 17.32
CA ASN A 82 -1.28 -19.03 16.26
C ASN A 82 -2.53 -19.93 16.32
N GLY A 83 -3.69 -19.35 16.65
CA GLY A 83 -4.94 -20.09 16.83
C GLY A 83 -5.06 -20.92 18.13
N THR A 84 -4.02 -21.03 18.96
CA THR A 84 -4.06 -21.76 20.24
C THR A 84 -4.37 -20.80 21.39
N PRO A 85 -5.42 -21.05 22.20
CA PRO A 85 -5.76 -20.15 23.29
C PRO A 85 -5.05 -20.49 24.59
N GLU A 86 -4.66 -19.46 25.33
CA GLU A 86 -3.93 -19.56 26.58
C GLU A 86 -4.36 -18.50 27.61
N LEU A 87 -4.06 -18.76 28.88
CA LEU A 87 -4.37 -17.89 30.01
C LEU A 87 -3.10 -17.47 30.72
N ALA A 88 -2.81 -16.18 30.74
CA ALA A 88 -1.60 -15.64 31.37
C ALA A 88 -1.93 -14.91 32.68
N THR A 89 -1.13 -15.12 33.73
CA THR A 89 -1.28 -14.39 35.00
C THR A 89 -1.02 -12.90 34.81
N ARG A 90 -1.95 -12.04 35.24
CA ARG A 90 -1.73 -10.58 35.25
C ARG A 90 -1.63 -10.00 36.65
N LEU A 91 -2.48 -10.44 37.56
CA LEU A 91 -2.38 -10.14 38.99
C LEU A 91 -2.28 -11.46 39.75
N PHE A 92 -1.29 -11.59 40.62
CA PHE A 92 -1.03 -12.83 41.34
C PHE A 92 -0.81 -12.56 42.83
N ASN A 93 -1.24 -13.49 43.69
CA ASN A 93 -1.06 -13.43 45.14
C ASN A 93 -1.60 -12.17 45.85
N ILE A 94 -2.79 -11.69 45.47
CA ILE A 94 -3.43 -10.56 46.16
C ILE A 94 -3.83 -10.99 47.57
N GLN A 95 -3.17 -10.41 48.57
CA GLN A 95 -3.36 -10.68 49.99
C GLN A 95 -3.63 -9.40 50.81
N GLU A 96 -3.85 -9.54 52.12
CA GLU A 96 -4.05 -8.39 53.00
C GLU A 96 -2.79 -7.51 53.08
N GLY A 97 -2.97 -6.19 52.98
CA GLY A 97 -1.85 -5.24 52.98
C GLY A 97 -1.01 -5.20 51.69
N SER A 98 -1.27 -6.08 50.71
CA SER A 98 -0.55 -6.08 49.44
C SER A 98 -0.71 -4.76 48.66
N THR A 99 0.34 -4.39 47.95
CA THR A 99 0.35 -3.28 47.01
C THR A 99 0.16 -3.77 45.57
N LEU A 100 -0.23 -2.86 44.67
CA LEU A 100 -0.41 -3.20 43.26
C LEU A 100 0.91 -3.64 42.61
N GLU A 101 2.01 -2.96 42.95
CA GLU A 101 3.34 -3.18 42.36
C GLU A 101 3.88 -4.58 42.67
N GLU A 102 3.62 -5.09 43.88
CA GLU A 102 4.01 -6.45 44.28
C GLU A 102 3.17 -7.55 43.61
N CYS A 103 1.90 -7.25 43.32
CA CYS A 103 0.97 -8.24 42.77
C CYS A 103 0.90 -8.22 41.24
N LEU A 104 1.43 -7.19 40.60
CA LEU A 104 1.44 -7.05 39.15
C LEU A 104 2.54 -7.92 38.53
N VAL A 105 2.15 -8.85 37.66
CA VAL A 105 3.10 -9.75 37.01
C VAL A 105 3.62 -9.13 35.71
N SER A 106 4.94 -9.12 35.54
CA SER A 106 5.59 -8.68 34.31
C SER A 106 5.48 -9.77 33.23
N PRO A 107 5.41 -9.41 31.93
CA PRO A 107 5.32 -10.38 30.83
C PRO A 107 6.42 -11.46 30.83
N ASP A 108 7.64 -11.09 31.25
CA ASP A 108 8.80 -12.00 31.32
C ASP A 108 8.67 -13.05 32.45
N SER A 109 7.71 -12.92 33.36
CA SER A 109 7.50 -13.81 34.52
C SER A 109 6.06 -14.30 34.66
N GLU A 110 5.27 -14.24 33.57
CA GLU A 110 3.90 -14.73 33.55
C GLU A 110 3.86 -16.27 33.61
N ILE A 111 2.93 -16.79 34.40
CA ILE A 111 2.55 -18.20 34.37
C ILE A 111 1.45 -18.33 33.31
N VAL A 112 1.67 -19.21 32.33
CA VAL A 112 0.76 -19.46 31.22
C VAL A 112 0.12 -20.83 31.37
N TYR A 113 -1.22 -20.88 31.34
CA TYR A 113 -1.99 -22.11 31.34
C TYR A 113 -2.61 -22.35 29.95
N PRO A 114 -2.44 -23.54 29.37
CA PRO A 114 -3.28 -23.96 28.26
C PRO A 114 -4.68 -24.33 28.78
N LEU A 115 -5.68 -24.35 27.90
CA LEU A 115 -7.08 -24.57 28.28
C LEU A 115 -7.39 -25.99 28.76
N ASP A 116 -6.58 -26.97 28.40
CA ASP A 116 -6.75 -28.38 28.73
C ASP A 116 -6.11 -28.78 30.07
N ILE A 117 -5.35 -27.87 30.70
CA ILE A 117 -4.66 -28.13 31.97
C ILE A 117 -5.15 -27.17 33.06
N GLY A 118 -5.37 -27.73 34.24
CA GLY A 118 -5.67 -26.97 35.44
C GLY A 118 -7.13 -26.51 35.51
N ILE A 119 -7.51 -26.03 36.70
CA ILE A 119 -8.87 -25.53 36.96
C ILE A 119 -9.13 -24.25 36.16
N VAL A 120 -8.12 -23.41 35.96
CA VAL A 120 -8.25 -22.16 35.19
C VAL A 120 -8.63 -22.47 33.74
N GLY A 121 -7.96 -23.45 33.11
CA GLY A 121 -8.28 -23.93 31.76
C GLY A 121 -9.67 -24.56 31.68
N TYR A 122 -10.02 -25.43 32.63
CA TYR A 122 -11.34 -26.06 32.68
C TYR A 122 -12.49 -25.05 32.84
N VAL A 123 -12.31 -24.03 33.68
CA VAL A 123 -13.29 -22.94 33.88
C VAL A 123 -13.44 -22.11 32.61
N ALA A 124 -12.34 -21.82 31.93
CA ALA A 124 -12.35 -21.12 30.65
C ALA A 124 -13.08 -21.91 29.55
N GLN A 125 -12.89 -23.23 29.48
CA GLN A 125 -13.54 -24.09 28.50
C GLN A 125 -15.05 -24.27 28.79
N THR A 126 -15.40 -24.50 30.06
CA THR A 126 -16.80 -24.71 30.47
C THR A 126 -17.61 -23.43 30.58
N LYS A 127 -16.93 -22.28 30.73
CA LYS A 127 -17.53 -20.94 30.94
C LYS A 127 -18.49 -20.91 32.13
N LYS A 128 -18.22 -21.74 33.16
CA LYS A 128 -19.02 -21.84 34.38
C LYS A 128 -18.14 -21.63 35.62
N THR A 129 -18.73 -21.03 36.64
CA THR A 129 -18.13 -20.92 37.97
C THR A 129 -17.95 -22.29 38.60
N MET A 130 -16.80 -22.50 39.24
CA MET A 130 -16.43 -23.75 39.91
C MET A 130 -16.05 -23.45 41.35
N ASN A 131 -16.67 -24.18 42.29
CA ASN A 131 -16.36 -24.16 43.71
C ASN A 131 -15.86 -25.55 44.13
N ILE A 132 -14.57 -25.69 44.34
CA ILE A 132 -13.87 -26.93 44.67
C ILE A 132 -13.55 -26.91 46.16
N LYS A 133 -14.14 -27.86 46.88
CA LYS A 133 -14.01 -27.96 48.34
C LYS A 133 -12.67 -28.54 48.76
N ASP A 134 -12.21 -29.57 48.05
CA ASP A 134 -10.93 -30.21 48.23
C ASP A 134 -10.28 -30.43 46.86
N VAL A 135 -9.07 -29.88 46.67
CA VAL A 135 -8.35 -30.00 45.40
C VAL A 135 -7.82 -31.41 45.14
N THR A 136 -7.62 -32.24 46.17
CA THR A 136 -7.09 -33.60 46.02
C THR A 136 -8.08 -34.56 45.35
N GLU A 137 -9.38 -34.25 45.46
CA GLU A 137 -10.46 -34.99 44.80
C GLU A 137 -10.72 -34.52 43.36
N CYS A 138 -10.09 -33.41 42.94
CA CYS A 138 -10.33 -32.79 41.63
C CYS A 138 -9.29 -33.25 40.60
N ALA A 139 -9.74 -34.06 39.62
CA ALA A 139 -8.88 -34.56 38.54
C ALA A 139 -8.28 -33.45 37.65
N GLN A 140 -8.88 -32.26 37.63
CA GLN A 140 -8.44 -31.11 36.84
C GLN A 140 -7.46 -30.21 37.58
N PHE A 141 -7.13 -30.48 38.85
CA PHE A 141 -6.15 -29.70 39.61
C PHE A 141 -4.73 -30.00 39.13
N SER A 142 -3.90 -28.96 39.05
CA SER A 142 -2.48 -29.07 38.71
C SER A 142 -1.63 -28.50 39.85
N PRO A 143 -0.72 -29.29 40.46
CA PRO A 143 0.14 -28.83 41.55
C PRO A 143 1.32 -27.97 41.08
N PHE A 144 1.49 -27.77 39.76
CA PHE A 144 2.66 -27.06 39.19
C PHE A 144 2.94 -25.69 39.81
N VAL A 145 1.91 -24.86 40.01
CA VAL A 145 2.08 -23.52 40.59
C VAL A 145 2.32 -23.57 42.09
N ASP A 146 1.75 -24.56 42.78
CA ASP A 146 1.97 -24.81 44.20
C ASP A 146 3.45 -25.19 44.45
N GLU A 147 4.03 -26.06 43.60
CA GLU A 147 5.44 -26.43 43.64
C GLU A 147 6.37 -25.25 43.34
N LEU A 148 6.01 -24.40 42.37
CA LEU A 148 6.80 -23.22 42.00
C LEU A 148 6.80 -22.15 43.09
N THR A 149 5.71 -22.03 43.85
CA THR A 149 5.51 -20.96 44.84
C THR A 149 5.69 -21.41 46.28
N ASP A 150 6.00 -22.68 46.51
CA ASP A 150 6.05 -23.33 47.82
C ASP A 150 4.78 -23.03 48.65
N TYR A 151 3.63 -23.20 48.00
CA TYR A 151 2.32 -22.92 48.58
C TYR A 151 1.41 -24.16 48.48
N THR A 152 0.49 -24.32 49.43
CA THR A 152 -0.46 -25.45 49.42
C THR A 152 -1.88 -24.95 49.23
N THR A 153 -2.45 -25.24 48.07
CA THR A 153 -3.85 -24.96 47.76
C THR A 153 -4.73 -26.10 48.29
N LYS A 154 -5.83 -25.76 48.99
CA LYS A 154 -6.78 -26.68 49.64
C LYS A 154 -8.17 -26.57 49.04
N SER A 155 -8.67 -25.34 48.89
CA SER A 155 -10.00 -25.04 48.36
C SER A 155 -9.92 -23.92 47.31
N ILE A 156 -10.71 -24.00 46.24
CA ILE A 156 -10.66 -23.06 45.12
C ILE A 156 -12.06 -22.59 44.74
N LEU A 157 -12.23 -21.28 44.53
CA LEU A 157 -13.40 -20.68 43.89
C LEU A 157 -12.94 -19.93 42.64
N ALA A 158 -13.40 -20.37 41.47
CA ALA A 158 -12.99 -19.84 40.17
C ALA A 158 -14.20 -19.38 39.35
N THR A 159 -14.12 -18.22 38.72
CA THR A 159 -15.19 -17.70 37.85
C THR A 159 -14.63 -17.10 36.57
N PRO A 160 -15.23 -17.41 35.40
CA PRO A 160 -14.87 -16.77 34.14
C PRO A 160 -15.57 -15.42 33.99
N ILE A 161 -14.88 -14.48 33.35
CA ILE A 161 -15.40 -13.17 32.94
C ILE A 161 -15.66 -13.21 31.44
N LEU A 162 -16.93 -13.04 31.06
CA LEU A 162 -17.39 -13.15 29.68
C LEU A 162 -17.87 -11.80 29.12
N ASN A 163 -17.46 -11.49 27.89
CA ASN A 163 -18.06 -10.41 27.09
C ASN A 163 -18.95 -11.03 26.00
N GLY A 164 -20.25 -11.11 26.25
CA GLY A 164 -21.15 -11.87 25.38
C GLY A 164 -20.78 -13.35 25.38
N LYS A 165 -20.21 -13.85 24.27
CA LYS A 165 -19.74 -15.23 24.15
C LYS A 165 -18.24 -15.39 24.41
N ASP A 166 -17.48 -14.30 24.38
CA ASP A 166 -16.02 -14.33 24.39
C ASP A 166 -15.49 -14.30 25.82
N LEU A 167 -14.43 -15.08 26.09
CA LEU A 167 -13.77 -15.11 27.39
C LEU A 167 -12.76 -13.98 27.47
N VAL A 168 -12.83 -13.18 28.53
CA VAL A 168 -11.91 -12.06 28.77
C VAL A 168 -10.84 -12.44 29.79
N ALA A 169 -11.26 -13.06 30.89
CA ALA A 169 -10.39 -13.38 32.01
C ALA A 169 -10.98 -14.50 32.87
N VAL A 170 -10.16 -15.09 33.73
CA VAL A 170 -10.57 -16.00 34.82
C VAL A 170 -10.05 -15.45 36.13
N ILE A 171 -10.94 -15.36 37.13
CA ILE A 171 -10.58 -14.91 38.48
C ILE A 171 -10.64 -16.10 39.42
N LEU A 172 -9.61 -16.23 40.24
CA LEU A 172 -9.39 -17.32 41.17
C LEU A 172 -9.31 -16.77 42.60
N ALA A 173 -10.03 -17.39 43.53
CA ALA A 173 -9.85 -17.21 44.97
C ALA A 173 -9.47 -18.56 45.58
N ILE A 174 -8.44 -18.57 46.44
CA ILE A 174 -7.89 -19.79 47.03
C ILE A 174 -7.89 -19.72 48.54
N ASN A 175 -8.06 -20.89 49.15
CA ASN A 175 -8.01 -21.17 50.59
C ASN A 175 -8.93 -20.28 51.44
N LYS A 176 -10.05 -20.83 51.89
CA LYS A 176 -10.89 -20.16 52.89
C LYS A 176 -10.16 -20.09 54.24
N LEU A 177 -10.18 -18.92 54.89
CA LEU A 177 -9.48 -18.70 56.17
C LEU A 177 -10.31 -19.13 57.39
N ASN A 178 -11.61 -18.84 57.39
CA ASN A 178 -12.50 -19.09 58.53
C ASN A 178 -13.25 -20.45 58.45
N GLY A 179 -12.83 -21.34 57.54
CA GLY A 179 -13.44 -22.64 57.32
C GLY A 179 -12.66 -23.48 56.31
N PRO A 180 -13.02 -24.76 56.11
CA PRO A 180 -12.29 -25.65 55.22
C PRO A 180 -12.51 -25.38 53.73
N TYR A 181 -13.65 -24.80 53.34
CA TYR A 181 -14.01 -24.53 51.94
C TYR A 181 -14.99 -23.35 51.81
N PHE A 182 -15.16 -22.84 50.58
CA PHE A 182 -16.11 -21.76 50.27
C PHE A 182 -17.56 -22.24 50.29
N THR A 183 -18.43 -21.50 50.96
CA THR A 183 -19.87 -21.80 51.07
C THR A 183 -20.66 -21.26 49.87
N SER A 184 -21.90 -21.71 49.66
CA SER A 184 -22.78 -21.14 48.63
C SER A 184 -23.10 -19.65 48.87
N SER A 185 -23.03 -19.20 50.13
CA SER A 185 -23.14 -17.76 50.45
C SER A 185 -21.91 -17.00 49.97
N ASP A 186 -20.71 -17.56 50.12
CA ASP A 186 -19.47 -16.98 49.61
C ASP A 186 -19.48 -16.89 48.08
N GLU A 187 -19.98 -17.92 47.40
CA GLU A 187 -20.14 -17.92 45.95
C GLU A 187 -21.09 -16.81 45.48
N THR A 188 -22.22 -16.65 46.17
CA THR A 188 -23.20 -15.59 45.86
C THR A 188 -22.60 -14.20 46.08
N LEU A 189 -21.87 -14.02 47.20
CA LEU A 189 -21.19 -12.76 47.52
C LEU A 189 -20.07 -12.46 46.51
N PHE A 190 -19.25 -13.46 46.19
CA PHE A 190 -18.20 -13.39 45.20
C PHE A 190 -18.76 -12.90 43.86
N LEU A 191 -19.77 -13.58 43.32
CA LEU A 191 -20.39 -13.21 42.04
C LEU A 191 -21.04 -11.82 42.06
N LYS A 192 -21.69 -11.43 43.17
CA LYS A 192 -22.33 -10.11 43.33
C LYS A 192 -21.30 -8.99 43.16
N TYR A 193 -20.17 -9.06 43.87
CA TYR A 193 -19.12 -8.03 43.81
C TYR A 193 -18.22 -8.17 42.59
N LEU A 194 -18.06 -9.39 42.05
CA LEU A 194 -17.29 -9.63 40.83
C LEU A 194 -17.92 -8.95 39.61
N ASN A 195 -19.22 -8.66 39.62
CA ASN A 195 -19.86 -7.91 38.53
C ASN A 195 -19.21 -6.54 38.29
N PHE A 196 -18.68 -5.88 39.33
CA PHE A 196 -17.95 -4.62 39.16
C PHE A 196 -16.61 -4.84 38.47
N ALA A 197 -15.82 -5.81 38.91
CA ALA A 197 -14.57 -6.19 38.24
C ALA A 197 -14.82 -6.64 36.79
N SER A 198 -15.91 -7.38 36.56
CA SER A 198 -16.37 -7.84 35.25
C SER A 198 -16.68 -6.67 34.32
N LEU A 199 -17.43 -5.66 34.79
CA LEU A 199 -17.73 -4.47 34.00
C LEU A 199 -16.45 -3.72 33.60
N ASN A 200 -15.52 -3.51 34.55
CA ASN A 200 -14.25 -2.86 34.26
C ASN A 200 -13.41 -3.63 33.25
N LEU A 201 -13.24 -4.94 33.44
CA LEU A 201 -12.48 -5.79 32.52
C LEU A 201 -13.09 -5.80 31.12
N LYS A 202 -14.43 -5.78 31.00
CA LYS A 202 -15.12 -5.67 29.70
C LYS A 202 -14.87 -4.32 29.03
N ILE A 203 -14.97 -3.21 29.76
CA ILE A 203 -14.69 -1.87 29.22
C ILE A 203 -13.24 -1.78 28.75
N TYR A 204 -12.31 -2.29 29.56
CA TYR A 204 -10.89 -2.36 29.20
C TYR A 204 -10.66 -3.17 27.92
N HIS A 205 -11.24 -4.36 27.84
CA HIS A 205 -11.13 -5.23 26.67
C HIS A 205 -11.75 -4.57 25.43
N LEU A 206 -12.91 -3.93 25.55
CA LEU A 206 -13.54 -3.22 24.44
C LEU A 206 -12.70 -2.02 23.96
N SER A 207 -12.13 -1.26 24.89
CA SER A 207 -11.22 -0.14 24.56
C SER A 207 -9.96 -0.63 23.86
N TYR A 208 -9.39 -1.76 24.32
CA TYR A 208 -8.26 -2.41 23.67
C TYR A 208 -8.58 -2.83 22.22
N LEU A 209 -9.70 -3.52 22.01
CA LEU A 209 -10.15 -3.92 20.68
C LEU A 209 -10.40 -2.71 19.78
N HIS A 210 -11.03 -1.65 20.30
CA HIS A 210 -11.26 -0.42 19.54
C HIS A 210 -9.94 0.26 19.12
N ASN A 211 -8.94 0.27 20.00
CA ASN A 211 -7.61 0.79 19.67
C ASN A 211 -6.94 -0.05 18.57
N CYS A 212 -6.97 -1.39 18.69
CA CYS A 212 -6.43 -2.30 17.69
C CYS A 212 -7.08 -2.09 16.31
N GLU A 213 -8.41 -1.97 16.26
CA GLU A 213 -9.14 -1.71 15.02
C GLU A 213 -8.85 -0.34 14.41
N THR A 214 -8.77 0.70 15.25
CA THR A 214 -8.42 2.06 14.78
C THR A 214 -7.01 2.08 14.19
N ARG A 215 -6.07 1.41 14.87
CA ARG A 215 -4.68 1.25 14.43
C ARG A 215 -4.62 0.50 13.10
N ARG A 216 -5.40 -0.58 12.94
CA ARG A 216 -5.53 -1.32 11.68
C ARG A 216 -6.03 -0.44 10.54
N GLY A 217 -7.10 0.32 10.77
CA GLY A 217 -7.61 1.27 9.77
C GLY A 217 -6.59 2.31 9.35
N GLN A 218 -5.83 2.87 10.29
CA GLN A 218 -4.79 3.86 10.02
C GLN A 218 -3.61 3.26 9.25
N VAL A 219 -3.12 2.08 9.64
CA VAL A 219 -2.04 1.38 8.93
C VAL A 219 -2.42 1.15 7.47
N LEU A 220 -3.62 0.61 7.21
CA LEU A 220 -4.08 0.35 5.85
C LEU A 220 -4.26 1.64 5.04
N LEU A 221 -4.84 2.68 5.63
CA LEU A 221 -5.08 3.96 4.93
C LEU A 221 -3.76 4.65 4.54
N TRP A 222 -2.81 4.74 5.47
CA TRP A 222 -1.53 5.39 5.22
C TRP A 222 -0.65 4.58 4.26
N SER A 223 -0.62 3.26 4.41
CA SER A 223 0.02 2.37 3.44
C SER A 223 -0.58 2.54 2.06
N ALA A 224 -1.91 2.61 1.94
CA ALA A 224 -2.59 2.82 0.66
C ALA A 224 -2.23 4.16 0.02
N ASN A 225 -2.25 5.24 0.80
CA ASN A 225 -1.85 6.56 0.32
C ASN A 225 -0.45 6.54 -0.31
N LYS A 226 0.53 5.92 0.37
CA LYS A 226 1.91 5.82 -0.11
C LYS A 226 2.06 4.87 -1.30
N VAL A 227 1.30 3.78 -1.30
CA VAL A 227 1.25 2.81 -2.40
C VAL A 227 0.74 3.42 -3.69
N PHE A 228 -0.31 4.25 -3.63
CA PHE A 228 -0.85 4.91 -4.80
C PHE A 228 -0.04 6.13 -5.26
N GLU A 229 0.84 6.66 -4.39
CA GLU A 229 1.80 7.70 -4.75
C GLU A 229 2.97 7.11 -5.56
N GLU A 230 3.44 5.91 -5.22
CA GLU A 230 4.56 5.24 -5.90
C GLU A 230 4.08 4.03 -6.72
N LEU A 231 3.88 4.24 -8.02
CA LEU A 231 3.26 3.26 -8.92
C LEU A 231 4.26 2.44 -9.74
N THR A 232 5.55 2.79 -9.73
CA THR A 232 6.54 2.24 -10.68
C THR A 232 7.54 1.28 -10.04
N ASP A 233 7.87 1.46 -8.76
CA ASP A 233 8.91 0.69 -8.08
C ASP A 233 8.39 0.07 -6.79
N ILE A 234 8.46 -1.27 -6.71
CA ILE A 234 8.04 -2.05 -5.54
C ILE A 234 8.88 -1.73 -4.30
N GLU A 235 10.17 -1.45 -4.46
CA GLU A 235 11.09 -1.27 -3.34
C GLU A 235 10.80 0.07 -2.67
N ARG A 236 10.66 1.11 -3.49
CA ARG A 236 10.30 2.45 -3.03
C ARG A 236 8.89 2.47 -2.46
N GLN A 237 7.96 1.75 -3.08
CA GLN A 237 6.60 1.59 -2.59
C GLN A 237 6.58 0.98 -1.18
N PHE A 238 7.24 -0.16 -0.98
CA PHE A 238 7.29 -0.83 0.31
C PHE A 238 8.02 0.03 1.34
N HIS A 239 9.14 0.65 0.94
CA HIS A 239 9.89 1.51 1.83
C HIS A 239 9.06 2.68 2.36
N LYS A 240 8.35 3.39 1.47
CA LYS A 240 7.46 4.50 1.85
C LYS A 240 6.32 4.02 2.76
N ALA A 241 5.71 2.88 2.45
CA ALA A 241 4.61 2.33 3.25
C ALA A 241 5.07 1.96 4.66
N PHE A 242 6.08 1.09 4.78
CA PHE A 242 6.62 0.64 6.07
C PHE A 242 7.15 1.79 6.93
N TYR A 243 7.91 2.71 6.33
CA TYR A 243 8.43 3.86 7.05
C TYR A 243 7.30 4.74 7.60
N THR A 244 6.22 4.94 6.84
CA THR A 244 5.08 5.78 7.28
C THR A 244 4.31 5.13 8.42
N VAL A 245 4.10 3.81 8.36
CA VAL A 245 3.29 3.11 9.38
C VAL A 245 4.07 2.64 10.60
N ARG A 246 5.40 2.88 10.67
CA ARG A 246 6.28 2.42 11.76
C ARG A 246 5.80 2.80 13.17
N ALA A 247 5.16 3.96 13.32
CA ALA A 247 4.63 4.41 14.60
C ALA A 247 3.47 3.54 15.11
N TYR A 248 2.76 2.86 14.21
CA TYR A 248 1.60 2.03 14.51
C TYR A 248 1.92 0.54 14.68
N LEU A 249 3.10 0.08 14.25
CA LEU A 249 3.47 -1.35 14.26
C LEU A 249 3.91 -1.87 15.65
N ASN A 250 4.05 -0.99 16.65
CA ASN A 250 4.34 -1.31 18.05
C ASN A 250 5.45 -2.37 18.30
N CYS A 251 6.48 -2.38 17.46
CA CYS A 251 7.65 -3.27 17.56
C CYS A 251 8.95 -2.47 17.65
N ASP A 252 9.99 -3.07 18.21
CA ASP A 252 11.32 -2.46 18.36
C ASP A 252 12.11 -2.46 17.05
N ARG A 253 11.94 -3.51 16.24
CA ARG A 253 12.62 -3.68 14.96
C ARG A 253 11.75 -4.50 14.03
N TYR A 254 11.83 -4.24 12.74
CA TYR A 254 11.24 -5.12 11.73
C TYR A 254 12.05 -5.10 10.44
N SER A 255 12.04 -6.23 9.73
CA SER A 255 12.81 -6.43 8.50
C SER A 255 11.92 -6.90 7.37
N VAL A 256 12.15 -6.38 6.16
CA VAL A 256 11.46 -6.77 4.93
C VAL A 256 12.47 -7.41 4.00
N GLY A 257 12.33 -8.69 3.72
CA GLY A 257 13.09 -9.41 2.70
C GLY A 257 12.29 -9.51 1.41
N LEU A 258 12.86 -9.05 0.29
CA LEU A 258 12.26 -9.15 -1.04
C LEU A 258 12.86 -10.34 -1.80
N LEU A 259 12.01 -11.14 -2.43
CA LEU A 259 12.41 -12.31 -3.20
C LEU A 259 12.74 -11.94 -4.65
N ASP A 260 13.73 -12.63 -5.22
CA ASP A 260 14.06 -12.50 -6.63
C ASP A 260 13.03 -13.25 -7.48
N MET A 261 12.02 -12.53 -7.96
CA MET A 261 10.97 -13.09 -8.83
C MET A 261 11.48 -13.41 -10.26
N THR A 262 12.70 -12.99 -10.63
CA THR A 262 13.26 -13.21 -11.98
C THR A 262 13.91 -14.58 -12.13
N LYS A 263 14.29 -15.22 -11.01
CA LYS A 263 14.71 -16.62 -11.00
C LYS A 263 13.50 -17.52 -11.08
N GLN A 264 12.81 -17.48 -12.21
CA GLN A 264 12.12 -18.68 -12.66
C GLN A 264 13.16 -19.80 -12.73
N LYS A 265 12.74 -21.02 -12.40
CA LYS A 265 13.49 -22.27 -12.67
C LYS A 265 13.67 -22.53 -14.17
N GLU A 266 13.89 -21.49 -14.96
CA GLU A 266 14.08 -21.54 -16.39
C GLU A 266 15.56 -21.24 -16.67
N PHE A 267 16.41 -22.27 -16.58
CA PHE A 267 17.33 -22.64 -17.67
C PHE A 267 18.32 -23.79 -17.37
N PHE A 268 18.44 -24.36 -16.15
CA PHE A 268 19.53 -25.32 -15.88
C PHE A 268 19.22 -26.57 -15.01
N ASP A 269 17.96 -26.89 -14.70
CA ASP A 269 17.62 -28.16 -14.03
C ASP A 269 17.84 -29.41 -14.93
N LEU A 270 18.39 -29.23 -16.14
CA LEU A 270 18.71 -30.28 -17.13
C LEU A 270 20.21 -30.65 -17.21
N TRP A 271 21.09 -30.10 -16.36
CA TRP A 271 22.52 -30.49 -16.37
C TRP A 271 23.09 -31.08 -15.06
N PRO A 272 22.55 -32.21 -14.54
CA PRO A 272 23.22 -32.95 -13.46
C PRO A 272 24.59 -33.55 -13.85
N VAL A 273 24.98 -33.51 -15.14
CA VAL A 273 26.12 -34.30 -15.65
C VAL A 273 27.44 -33.52 -15.72
N LEU A 274 27.45 -32.18 -15.59
CA LEU A 274 28.69 -31.37 -15.80
C LEU A 274 29.15 -30.49 -14.62
N LEU A 275 28.32 -30.21 -13.61
CA LEU A 275 28.63 -29.18 -12.60
C LEU A 275 28.86 -29.69 -11.17
N GLY A 276 28.78 -31.00 -10.94
CA GLY A 276 28.89 -31.58 -9.59
C GLY A 276 27.65 -31.31 -8.72
N GLU A 277 27.58 -31.96 -7.57
CA GLU A 277 26.48 -31.78 -6.62
C GLU A 277 26.48 -30.34 -6.08
N VAL A 278 25.46 -29.57 -6.43
CA VAL A 278 25.19 -28.27 -5.79
C VAL A 278 24.93 -28.55 -4.31
N PRO A 279 25.62 -27.87 -3.37
CA PRO A 279 25.39 -28.09 -1.94
C PRO A 279 23.90 -27.88 -1.60
N PRO A 280 23.31 -28.73 -0.75
CA PRO A 280 21.89 -28.67 -0.44
C PRO A 280 21.52 -27.31 0.16
N TYR A 281 20.47 -26.69 -0.39
CA TYR A 281 19.98 -25.39 0.08
C TYR A 281 19.61 -25.43 1.57
N SER A 282 20.30 -24.59 2.35
CA SER A 282 20.19 -24.48 3.82
C SER A 282 19.39 -23.27 4.30
N GLY A 283 18.85 -22.45 3.38
CA GLY A 283 18.06 -21.27 3.72
C GLY A 283 16.59 -21.58 4.02
N PRO A 284 15.77 -20.54 4.30
CA PRO A 284 14.35 -20.72 4.60
C PRO A 284 13.60 -21.28 3.39
N ARG A 285 12.65 -22.17 3.66
CA ARG A 285 11.75 -22.75 2.67
C ARG A 285 10.31 -22.37 2.99
N THR A 286 9.50 -22.25 1.95
CA THR A 286 8.06 -22.11 2.11
C THR A 286 7.45 -23.41 2.68
N PRO A 287 6.22 -23.38 3.23
CA PRO A 287 5.53 -24.60 3.68
C PRO A 287 5.37 -25.66 2.59
N ASP A 288 5.32 -25.25 1.31
CA ASP A 288 5.28 -26.12 0.13
C ASP A 288 6.68 -26.50 -0.41
N GLY A 289 7.76 -26.14 0.30
CA GLY A 289 9.12 -26.61 0.04
C GLY A 289 9.93 -25.81 -0.98
N ARG A 290 9.45 -24.64 -1.43
CA ARG A 290 10.18 -23.75 -2.36
C ARG A 290 11.28 -23.00 -1.61
N GLU A 291 12.42 -22.86 -2.27
CA GLU A 291 13.57 -22.12 -1.74
C GLU A 291 13.30 -20.61 -1.78
N ILE A 292 13.51 -19.91 -0.66
CA ILE A 292 13.32 -18.47 -0.53
C ILE A 292 14.67 -17.75 -0.62
N VAL A 293 14.99 -17.21 -1.79
CA VAL A 293 16.22 -16.43 -1.98
C VAL A 293 15.90 -14.94 -1.95
N PHE A 294 16.32 -14.28 -0.85
CA PHE A 294 16.24 -12.83 -0.75
C PHE A 294 17.33 -12.18 -1.60
N TYR A 295 16.95 -11.27 -2.51
CA TYR A 295 17.92 -10.42 -3.21
C TYR A 295 18.20 -9.12 -2.46
N LYS A 296 17.29 -8.72 -1.57
CA LYS A 296 17.40 -7.48 -0.80
C LYS A 296 16.67 -7.61 0.52
N VAL A 297 17.29 -7.12 1.59
CA VAL A 297 16.68 -7.01 2.92
C VAL A 297 16.75 -5.55 3.36
N ILE A 298 15.64 -5.03 3.87
CA ILE A 298 15.56 -3.69 4.46
C ILE A 298 15.21 -3.86 5.92
N ASP A 299 16.05 -3.33 6.80
CA ASP A 299 15.94 -3.50 8.24
C ASP A 299 15.67 -2.15 8.91
N TYR A 300 14.60 -2.10 9.69
CA TYR A 300 14.08 -0.90 10.33
C TYR A 300 14.29 -1.02 11.83
N ILE A 301 15.30 -0.32 12.34
CA ILE A 301 15.66 -0.32 13.75
C ILE A 301 14.98 0.88 14.41
N LEU A 302 14.01 0.63 15.29
CA LEU A 302 13.24 1.68 15.98
C LEU A 302 13.65 1.85 17.45
N HIS A 303 14.50 0.97 17.99
CA HIS A 303 15.01 1.08 19.35
C HIS A 303 16.28 1.95 19.40
N GLY A 304 16.38 2.81 20.42
CA GLY A 304 17.52 3.71 20.57
C GLY A 304 17.53 4.80 19.49
N LYS A 305 18.55 4.79 18.62
CA LYS A 305 18.63 5.72 17.48
C LYS A 305 17.96 5.07 16.27
N GLU A 306 16.86 5.66 15.79
CA GLU A 306 16.18 5.18 14.58
C GLU A 306 17.19 5.12 13.42
N ASP A 307 17.32 3.94 12.82
CA ASP A 307 18.24 3.67 11.71
C ASP A 307 17.59 2.71 10.71
N ILE A 308 17.94 2.85 9.44
CA ILE A 308 17.42 2.01 8.35
C ILE A 308 18.61 1.45 7.58
N LYS A 309 18.77 0.13 7.65
CA LYS A 309 19.86 -0.58 6.98
C LYS A 309 19.33 -1.29 5.76
N VAL A 310 19.85 -0.92 4.60
CA VAL A 310 19.53 -1.58 3.32
C VAL A 310 20.67 -2.54 3.00
N ILE A 311 20.36 -3.83 2.93
CA ILE A 311 21.32 -4.91 2.74
C ILE A 311 21.06 -5.54 1.37
N PRO A 312 21.85 -5.21 0.34
CA PRO A 312 21.78 -5.88 -0.95
C PRO A 312 22.42 -7.26 -0.85
N ASN A 313 21.79 -8.29 -1.42
CA ASN A 313 22.28 -9.67 -1.47
C ASN A 313 22.77 -10.19 -0.09
N PRO A 314 21.85 -10.45 0.86
CA PRO A 314 22.23 -10.94 2.18
C PRO A 314 23.10 -12.20 2.07
N THR A 315 24.21 -12.23 2.82
CA THR A 315 25.09 -13.40 2.89
C THR A 315 24.35 -14.59 3.52
N PRO A 316 24.75 -15.84 3.24
CA PRO A 316 24.12 -17.02 3.85
C PRO A 316 24.10 -17.00 5.39
N ASP A 317 25.10 -16.36 6.01
CA ASP A 317 25.21 -16.19 7.46
C ASP A 317 24.35 -15.04 8.01
N HIS A 318 23.61 -14.34 7.15
CA HIS A 318 22.75 -13.26 7.58
C HIS A 318 21.63 -13.81 8.47
N TRP A 319 21.41 -13.17 9.61
CA TRP A 319 20.48 -13.63 10.63
C TRP A 319 19.06 -13.90 10.10
N ALA A 320 18.56 -13.11 9.14
CA ALA A 320 17.26 -13.34 8.48
C ALA A 320 17.16 -14.64 7.65
N LEU A 321 18.30 -15.26 7.31
CA LEU A 321 18.40 -16.56 6.63
C LEU A 321 18.75 -17.69 7.61
N VAL A 322 19.59 -17.40 8.62
CA VAL A 322 20.07 -18.36 9.63
C VAL A 322 18.99 -18.75 10.63
N THR A 323 18.04 -17.86 10.93
CA THR A 323 16.94 -18.15 11.87
C THR A 323 16.07 -19.31 11.40
N GLY A 324 16.11 -19.68 10.11
CA GLY A 324 15.35 -20.82 9.57
C GLY A 324 13.83 -20.70 9.72
N LEU A 325 13.35 -19.52 10.14
CA LEU A 325 11.96 -19.30 10.51
C LEU A 325 11.08 -19.44 9.26
N PRO A 326 10.14 -20.41 9.24
CA PRO A 326 9.19 -20.50 8.17
C PRO A 326 8.17 -19.37 8.27
N THR A 327 7.51 -19.20 7.14
CA THR A 327 6.41 -18.30 6.86
C THR A 327 5.28 -18.48 7.88
N TYR A 328 4.84 -17.43 8.58
CA TYR A 328 3.76 -17.45 9.59
C TYR A 328 4.13 -18.12 10.92
N VAL A 329 5.04 -17.51 11.69
CA VAL A 329 5.44 -18.02 13.02
C VAL A 329 5.49 -16.89 14.05
N ALA A 330 4.69 -17.03 15.11
CA ALA A 330 4.84 -16.27 16.35
C ALA A 330 5.59 -17.13 17.40
N GLU A 331 6.86 -16.85 17.64
CA GLU A 331 7.72 -17.62 18.56
C GLU A 331 8.29 -16.75 19.69
N SER A 332 8.70 -17.40 20.77
CA SER A 332 9.29 -16.75 21.96
C SER A 332 10.37 -17.65 22.54
N GLY A 333 11.39 -17.04 23.17
CA GLY A 333 12.48 -17.79 23.81
C GLY A 333 13.73 -17.96 22.95
N PHE A 334 14.11 -16.93 22.19
CA PHE A 334 15.41 -16.92 21.50
C PHE A 334 16.53 -16.57 22.50
N GLU A 335 17.62 -17.33 22.47
CA GLU A 335 18.79 -17.08 23.31
C GLU A 335 19.96 -16.51 22.48
N GLY A 336 20.43 -15.34 22.88
CA GLY A 336 21.63 -14.70 22.32
C GLY A 336 21.38 -13.32 21.67
N PRO A 337 22.40 -12.44 21.63
CA PRO A 337 22.30 -11.16 20.94
C PRO A 337 22.25 -11.37 19.42
N LEU A 338 21.34 -10.67 18.74
CA LEU A 338 21.16 -10.76 17.30
C LEU A 338 22.34 -10.12 16.54
N ASP A 339 22.92 -9.07 17.11
CA ASP A 339 24.02 -8.32 16.53
C ASP A 339 24.99 -7.79 17.61
N GLU A 340 26.07 -7.15 17.16
CA GLU A 340 27.12 -6.56 18.02
C GLU A 340 26.61 -5.48 18.99
N SER A 341 25.36 -5.01 18.84
CA SER A 341 24.76 -4.04 19.77
C SER A 341 24.35 -4.65 21.10
N GLY A 342 24.34 -5.99 21.21
CA GLY A 342 23.87 -6.71 22.40
C GLY A 342 22.34 -6.78 22.50
N TRP A 343 21.60 -6.37 21.48
CA TRP A 343 20.15 -6.46 21.44
C TRP A 343 19.69 -7.92 21.22
N THR A 344 18.82 -8.40 22.09
CA THR A 344 18.34 -9.79 22.11
C THR A 344 16.90 -9.89 21.62
N VAL A 345 16.63 -10.91 20.81
CA VAL A 345 15.26 -11.23 20.38
C VAL A 345 14.53 -11.95 21.52
N LYS A 346 13.38 -11.43 21.93
CA LYS A 346 12.49 -12.06 22.92
C LYS A 346 11.31 -12.75 22.24
N ASN A 347 10.66 -12.03 21.32
CA ASN A 347 9.51 -12.51 20.57
C ASN A 347 9.58 -12.05 19.10
N VAL A 348 9.05 -12.89 18.21
CA VAL A 348 9.10 -12.70 16.76
C VAL A 348 7.73 -12.99 16.16
N LEU A 349 7.38 -12.23 15.12
CA LEU A 349 6.24 -12.51 14.25
C LEU A 349 6.68 -12.36 12.79
N SER A 350 6.62 -13.44 12.00
CA SER A 350 6.98 -13.42 10.58
C SER A 350 5.77 -13.68 9.68
N MET A 351 5.58 -12.86 8.64
CA MET A 351 4.44 -12.90 7.71
C MET A 351 4.90 -12.83 6.24
N PRO A 352 4.35 -13.65 5.33
CA PRO A 352 4.62 -13.52 3.89
C PRO A 352 3.90 -12.34 3.28
N ILE A 353 4.54 -11.71 2.28
CA ILE A 353 3.88 -10.82 1.33
C ILE A 353 3.52 -11.64 0.10
N VAL A 354 2.24 -11.83 -0.13
CA VAL A 354 1.71 -12.70 -1.19
C VAL A 354 0.98 -11.87 -2.22
N ASN A 355 1.32 -12.05 -3.50
CA ASN A 355 0.63 -11.36 -4.58
C ASN A 355 -0.77 -11.95 -4.85
N LYS A 356 -1.52 -11.32 -5.76
CA LYS A 356 -2.86 -11.80 -6.16
C LYS A 356 -2.87 -13.21 -6.80
N LYS A 357 -1.71 -13.71 -7.26
CA LYS A 357 -1.55 -15.05 -7.84
C LYS A 357 -1.11 -16.09 -6.81
N GLU A 358 -1.11 -15.74 -5.53
CA GLU A 358 -0.63 -16.60 -4.43
C GLU A 358 0.88 -16.91 -4.51
N GLU A 359 1.66 -16.06 -5.18
CA GLU A 359 3.12 -16.15 -5.20
C GLU A 359 3.71 -15.24 -4.12
N ILE A 360 4.71 -15.76 -3.40
CA ILE A 360 5.41 -15.01 -2.35
C ILE A 360 6.39 -14.03 -3.01
N VAL A 361 6.19 -12.74 -2.76
CA VAL A 361 7.03 -11.65 -3.27
C VAL A 361 8.04 -11.19 -2.22
N GLY A 362 7.69 -11.34 -0.95
CA GLY A 362 8.53 -10.93 0.16
C GLY A 362 8.18 -11.65 1.46
N VAL A 363 8.99 -11.46 2.47
CA VAL A 363 8.70 -11.87 3.85
C VAL A 363 8.99 -10.67 4.76
N VAL A 364 8.08 -10.38 5.68
CA VAL A 364 8.25 -9.34 6.70
C VAL A 364 8.34 -10.02 8.05
N THR A 365 9.28 -9.58 8.86
CA THR A 365 9.45 -10.13 10.20
C THR A 365 9.56 -9.00 11.20
N PHE A 366 8.73 -9.05 12.24
CA PHE A 366 8.65 -8.11 13.33
C PHE A 366 9.28 -8.72 14.57
N TYR A 367 10.04 -7.93 15.30
CA TYR A 367 10.77 -8.38 16.48
C TYR A 367 10.47 -7.48 17.66
N ASN A 368 10.26 -8.11 18.82
CA ASN A 368 10.04 -7.51 20.12
C ASN A 368 8.92 -6.46 20.11
N ARG A 369 7.76 -6.83 20.66
CA ARG A 369 6.71 -5.85 20.96
C ARG A 369 7.21 -4.82 21.98
N LYS A 370 6.95 -3.53 21.76
CA LYS A 370 7.47 -2.42 22.60
C LYS A 370 7.01 -2.45 24.06
N ASP A 371 5.85 -3.06 24.32
CA ASP A 371 5.29 -3.21 25.67
C ASP A 371 5.83 -4.46 26.40
N GLY A 372 6.75 -5.20 25.77
CA GLY A 372 7.36 -6.42 26.31
C GLY A 372 6.45 -7.64 26.28
N LYS A 373 5.18 -7.50 25.87
CA LYS A 373 4.27 -8.63 25.75
C LYS A 373 4.61 -9.46 24.50
N PRO A 374 4.26 -10.76 24.48
CA PRO A 374 4.28 -11.49 23.23
C PRO A 374 3.27 -10.93 22.23
N PHE A 375 3.50 -11.17 20.94
CA PHE A 375 2.51 -10.90 19.89
C PHE A 375 1.26 -11.76 20.12
N ASP A 376 0.09 -11.15 19.92
CA ASP A 376 -1.22 -11.79 20.04
C ASP A 376 -1.93 -11.86 18.68
N GLU A 377 -3.11 -12.50 18.64
CA GLU A 377 -3.96 -12.62 17.46
C GLU A 377 -4.32 -11.26 16.81
N GLN A 378 -4.40 -10.18 17.59
CA GLN A 378 -4.73 -8.86 17.05
C GLN A 378 -3.54 -8.25 16.30
N ASP A 379 -2.32 -8.46 16.80
CA ASP A 379 -1.10 -8.13 16.07
C ASP A 379 -0.95 -8.99 14.82
N GLU A 380 -1.21 -10.31 14.90
CA GLU A 380 -1.20 -11.22 13.75
C GLU A 380 -2.15 -10.71 12.65
N THR A 381 -3.41 -10.42 13.00
CA THR A 381 -4.43 -9.92 12.05
C THR A 381 -4.05 -8.56 11.43
N LEU A 382 -3.45 -7.66 12.22
CA LEU A 382 -2.97 -6.36 11.76
C LEU A 382 -1.86 -6.51 10.71
N MET A 383 -0.84 -7.31 11.03
CA MET A 383 0.31 -7.53 10.16
C MET A 383 -0.05 -8.32 8.90
N GLU A 384 -0.97 -9.28 9.02
CA GLU A 384 -1.54 -9.99 7.88
C GLU A 384 -2.28 -9.03 6.94
N SER A 385 -3.14 -8.15 7.48
CA SER A 385 -3.85 -7.17 6.67
C SER A 385 -2.89 -6.26 5.89
N LEU A 386 -1.80 -5.82 6.54
CA LEU A 386 -0.76 -4.99 5.90
C LEU A 386 -0.02 -5.74 4.79
N THR A 387 0.42 -6.97 5.05
CA THR A 387 1.19 -7.77 4.09
C THR A 387 0.35 -8.21 2.90
N GLN A 388 -0.93 -8.57 3.10
CA GLN A 388 -1.88 -8.81 2.00
C GLN A 388 -2.07 -7.56 1.12
N PHE A 389 -2.27 -6.40 1.76
CA PHE A 389 -2.44 -5.14 1.03
C PHE A 389 -1.21 -4.80 0.16
N LEU A 390 0.00 -4.91 0.72
CA LEU A 390 1.24 -4.69 -0.01
C LEU A 390 1.47 -5.75 -1.09
N GLY A 391 1.08 -6.99 -0.86
CA GLY A 391 1.16 -8.04 -1.87
C GLY A 391 0.29 -7.76 -3.09
N TRP A 392 -0.92 -7.23 -2.87
CA TRP A 392 -1.79 -6.79 -3.97
C TRP A 392 -1.29 -5.53 -4.67
N SER A 393 -0.58 -4.63 -3.97
CA SER A 393 -0.06 -3.40 -4.58
C SER A 393 1.02 -3.65 -5.64
N VAL A 394 1.70 -4.80 -5.59
CA VAL A 394 2.68 -5.25 -6.61
C VAL A 394 2.05 -5.38 -8.00
N LEU A 395 0.72 -5.58 -8.10
CA LEU A 395 0.04 -5.61 -9.39
C LEU A 395 0.15 -4.27 -10.14
N ASN A 396 0.15 -3.15 -9.41
CA ASN A 396 0.23 -1.83 -10.02
C ASN A 396 1.59 -1.64 -10.68
N THR A 397 2.67 -1.93 -9.96
CA THR A 397 4.04 -1.78 -10.47
C THR A 397 4.30 -2.68 -11.68
N ASP A 398 3.88 -3.94 -11.64
CA ASP A 398 3.98 -4.86 -12.80
C ASP A 398 3.19 -4.35 -14.02
N THR A 399 2.01 -3.76 -13.79
CA THR A 399 1.19 -3.20 -14.88
C THR A 399 1.85 -1.97 -15.50
N TYR A 400 2.41 -1.07 -14.69
CA TYR A 400 3.12 0.12 -15.17
C TYR A 400 4.42 -0.24 -15.91
N ASP A 401 5.19 -1.21 -15.42
CA ASP A 401 6.38 -1.69 -16.14
C ASP A 401 6.02 -2.27 -17.52
N LYS A 402 4.96 -3.07 -17.60
CA LYS A 402 4.44 -3.57 -18.89
C LYS A 402 3.96 -2.46 -19.81
N MET A 403 3.29 -1.44 -19.27
CA MET A 403 2.89 -0.26 -20.04
C MET A 403 4.10 0.48 -20.61
N ASN A 404 5.11 0.75 -19.79
CA ASN A 404 6.35 1.41 -20.23
C ASN A 404 7.07 0.61 -21.32
N LYS A 405 7.13 -0.72 -21.18
CA LYS A 405 7.70 -1.61 -22.23
C LYS A 405 6.92 -1.52 -23.54
N LEU A 406 5.60 -1.37 -23.50
CA LEU A 406 4.78 -1.21 -24.70
C LEU A 406 4.96 0.18 -25.33
N GLU A 407 5.09 1.23 -24.51
CA GLU A 407 5.37 2.58 -24.98
C GLU A 407 6.73 2.67 -25.68
N ASN A 408 7.78 2.12 -25.07
CA ASN A 408 9.10 2.03 -25.69
C ASN A 408 9.07 1.25 -27.03
N ARG A 409 8.29 0.16 -27.11
CA ARG A 409 8.12 -0.59 -28.38
C ARG A 409 7.42 0.25 -29.45
N LYS A 410 6.43 1.06 -29.06
CA LYS A 410 5.72 1.97 -29.95
C LYS A 410 6.67 3.03 -30.50
N ASP A 411 7.48 3.64 -29.64
CA ASP A 411 8.45 4.67 -30.05
C ASP A 411 9.50 4.11 -31.02
N ILE A 412 10.07 2.92 -30.73
CA ILE A 412 11.01 2.24 -31.65
C ILE A 412 10.34 1.96 -33.01
N ALA A 413 9.09 1.49 -33.02
CA ALA A 413 8.38 1.22 -34.25
C ALA A 413 8.08 2.51 -35.05
N GLN A 414 7.80 3.63 -34.37
CA GLN A 414 7.61 4.93 -35.00
C GLN A 414 8.91 5.43 -35.65
N ASP A 415 10.05 5.27 -34.98
CA ASP A 415 11.37 5.61 -35.54
C ASP A 415 11.68 4.80 -36.80
N MET A 416 11.34 3.51 -36.82
CA MET A 416 11.51 2.66 -38.01
C MET A 416 10.64 3.16 -39.18
N VAL A 417 9.40 3.58 -38.92
CA VAL A 417 8.52 4.15 -39.96
C VAL A 417 9.09 5.46 -40.48
N LEU A 418 9.54 6.33 -39.58
CA LEU A 418 10.16 7.61 -39.93
C LEU A 418 11.38 7.40 -40.84
N TYR A 419 12.26 6.47 -40.50
CA TYR A 419 13.45 6.17 -41.29
C TYR A 419 13.12 5.83 -42.75
N HIS A 420 12.04 5.10 -43.00
CA HIS A 420 11.62 4.73 -44.36
C HIS A 420 10.93 5.87 -45.13
N VAL A 421 10.27 6.78 -44.42
CA VAL A 421 9.54 7.91 -45.03
C VAL A 421 10.45 9.10 -45.28
N LYS A 422 11.47 9.27 -44.43
CA LYS A 422 12.44 10.35 -44.51
C LYS A 422 13.19 10.33 -45.84
N CYS A 423 13.40 11.52 -46.39
CA CYS A 423 14.33 11.73 -47.49
C CYS A 423 15.76 11.47 -47.01
N ASP A 424 16.43 10.50 -47.63
CA ASP A 424 17.80 10.10 -47.29
C ASP A 424 18.82 11.11 -47.83
N LYS A 425 20.06 11.02 -47.36
CA LYS A 425 21.19 11.85 -47.79
C LYS A 425 21.55 11.68 -49.27
N ASP A 426 21.20 10.55 -49.86
CA ASP A 426 21.42 10.31 -51.29
C ASP A 426 20.27 10.87 -52.13
N GLU A 427 19.02 10.71 -51.69
CA GLU A 427 17.82 11.23 -52.37
C GLU A 427 17.80 12.77 -52.42
N ILE A 428 18.28 13.44 -51.37
CA ILE A 428 18.34 14.91 -51.34
C ILE A 428 19.23 15.48 -52.46
N GLN A 429 20.19 14.70 -52.96
CA GLN A 429 21.10 15.11 -54.03
C GLN A 429 20.38 15.30 -55.38
N GLU A 430 19.20 14.70 -55.57
CA GLU A 430 18.39 14.88 -56.79
C GLU A 430 17.86 16.32 -56.94
N ILE A 431 17.75 17.06 -55.84
CA ILE A 431 17.28 18.45 -55.81
C ILE A 431 18.41 19.40 -55.39
N LEU A 432 19.29 18.95 -54.50
CA LEU A 432 20.48 19.67 -54.04
C LEU A 432 21.76 18.91 -54.44
N PRO A 433 22.19 18.95 -55.72
CA PRO A 433 23.37 18.24 -56.22
C PRO A 433 24.70 18.86 -55.74
N THR A 434 24.86 18.94 -54.41
CA THR A 434 25.97 19.55 -53.69
C THR A 434 27.25 18.72 -53.82
N ARG A 435 27.13 17.39 -53.85
CA ARG A 435 28.28 16.50 -54.07
C ARG A 435 28.88 16.69 -55.46
N GLU A 436 28.04 16.79 -56.48
CA GLU A 436 28.49 16.95 -57.88
C GLU A 436 29.05 18.37 -58.11
N LYS A 437 28.33 19.41 -57.64
CA LYS A 437 28.70 20.80 -57.92
C LYS A 437 29.81 21.34 -57.00
N LEU A 438 29.84 20.94 -55.73
CA LEU A 438 30.70 21.51 -54.69
C LEU A 438 31.61 20.49 -53.98
N GLY A 439 31.39 19.18 -54.17
CA GLY A 439 32.17 18.13 -53.50
C GLY A 439 31.92 18.02 -51.99
N LYS A 440 30.83 18.58 -51.48
CA LYS A 440 30.46 18.62 -50.06
C LYS A 440 29.07 18.02 -49.82
N GLU A 441 28.79 17.61 -48.59
CA GLU A 441 27.41 17.29 -48.18
C GLU A 441 26.58 18.57 -47.98
N PRO A 442 25.24 18.53 -48.11
CA PRO A 442 24.38 19.70 -47.91
C PRO A 442 24.58 20.38 -46.55
N SER A 443 24.85 19.58 -45.50
CA SER A 443 25.07 20.07 -44.13
C SER A 443 26.39 20.82 -43.93
N GLU A 444 27.29 20.77 -44.91
CA GLU A 444 28.61 21.43 -44.90
C GLU A 444 28.67 22.66 -45.82
N CYS A 445 27.57 22.95 -46.52
CA CYS A 445 27.42 24.08 -47.41
C CYS A 445 26.84 25.29 -46.68
N GLU A 446 27.23 26.48 -47.09
CA GLU A 446 26.61 27.71 -46.58
C GLU A 446 25.21 27.91 -47.20
N GLU A 447 24.29 28.55 -46.48
CA GLU A 447 22.90 28.75 -46.94
C GLU A 447 22.82 29.52 -48.28
N GLU A 448 23.75 30.44 -48.54
CA GLU A 448 23.83 31.17 -49.81
C GLU A 448 24.25 30.26 -50.98
N GLU A 449 25.15 29.30 -50.74
CA GLU A 449 25.58 28.31 -51.73
C GLU A 449 24.39 27.41 -52.10
N LEU A 450 23.65 26.90 -51.09
CA LEU A 450 22.47 26.08 -51.29
C LEU A 450 21.35 26.83 -52.04
N ALA A 451 21.10 28.09 -51.67
CA ALA A 451 20.11 28.92 -52.35
C ALA A 451 20.48 29.18 -53.82
N SER A 452 21.77 29.32 -54.14
CA SER A 452 22.23 29.48 -55.52
C SER A 452 21.97 28.24 -56.37
N ILE A 453 22.26 27.05 -55.81
CA ILE A 453 21.99 25.77 -56.47
C ILE A 453 20.49 25.58 -56.69
N LEU A 454 19.66 25.84 -55.67
CA LEU A 454 18.21 25.72 -55.80
C LEU A 454 17.65 26.67 -56.86
N LYS A 455 18.17 27.89 -56.98
CA LYS A 455 17.73 28.83 -58.01
C LYS A 455 18.00 28.32 -59.43
N GLU A 456 19.07 27.55 -59.64
CA GLU A 456 19.36 26.90 -60.92
C GLU A 456 18.48 25.68 -61.19
N GLU A 457 18.23 24.87 -60.16
CA GLU A 457 17.53 23.59 -60.28
C GLU A 457 15.99 23.71 -60.29
N LEU A 458 15.45 24.76 -59.68
CA LEU A 458 14.01 24.98 -59.60
C LEU A 458 13.45 25.48 -60.94
N PRO A 459 12.27 25.00 -61.36
CA PRO A 459 11.73 25.25 -62.71
C PRO A 459 11.28 26.71 -62.96
N GLY A 460 11.28 27.56 -61.93
CA GLY A 460 10.67 28.89 -61.95
C GLY A 460 9.13 28.84 -61.96
N PRO A 461 8.46 29.97 -61.66
CA PRO A 461 7.00 30.00 -61.46
C PRO A 461 6.19 29.90 -62.77
N THR A 462 6.79 30.27 -63.91
CA THR A 462 6.09 30.37 -65.19
C THR A 462 6.17 29.11 -66.04
N LYS A 463 7.19 28.25 -65.84
CA LYS A 463 7.43 27.05 -66.67
C LYS A 463 6.26 26.06 -66.61
N PHE A 464 5.72 25.86 -65.41
CA PHE A 464 4.62 24.92 -65.15
C PHE A 464 3.30 25.63 -64.82
N GLU A 465 3.22 26.96 -64.95
CA GLU A 465 1.99 27.73 -64.68
C GLU A 465 1.40 27.54 -63.25
N ILE A 466 2.23 27.42 -62.20
CA ILE A 466 1.76 27.14 -60.82
C ILE A 466 0.87 28.23 -60.20
N TYR A 467 0.77 29.41 -60.82
CA TYR A 467 -0.13 30.50 -60.44
C TYR A 467 -1.52 30.42 -61.05
N GLU A 468 -1.72 29.55 -62.03
CA GLU A 468 -2.96 29.47 -62.80
C GLU A 468 -3.87 28.37 -62.26
N PHE A 469 -5.18 28.62 -62.23
CA PHE A 469 -6.17 27.61 -61.82
C PHE A 469 -6.30 26.45 -62.81
N ARG A 470 -5.82 26.63 -64.06
CA ARG A 470 -5.86 25.60 -65.11
C ARG A 470 -4.68 24.61 -65.05
N PHE A 471 -3.82 24.72 -64.03
CA PHE A 471 -2.66 23.86 -63.85
C PHE A 471 -3.04 22.37 -63.98
N SER A 472 -2.18 21.60 -64.65
CA SER A 472 -2.34 20.14 -64.80
C SER A 472 -1.02 19.44 -64.49
N ASP A 473 -1.06 18.49 -63.56
CA ASP A 473 0.11 17.74 -63.12
C ASP A 473 0.42 16.50 -63.99
N PHE A 474 -0.46 16.11 -64.92
CA PHE A 474 -0.30 14.86 -65.69
C PHE A 474 1.00 14.78 -66.49
N ASP A 475 1.48 15.92 -67.02
CA ASP A 475 2.71 16.00 -67.79
C ASP A 475 3.96 16.19 -66.90
N CYS A 476 3.79 16.32 -65.58
CA CYS A 476 4.87 16.49 -64.60
C CYS A 476 5.25 15.15 -63.96
N THR A 477 6.55 14.94 -63.69
CA THR A 477 7.00 13.81 -62.85
C THR A 477 6.76 14.11 -61.36
N GLU A 478 6.77 13.08 -60.49
CA GLU A 478 6.62 13.30 -59.04
C GLU A 478 7.71 14.22 -58.46
N LEU A 479 8.93 14.12 -58.99
CA LEU A 479 10.06 14.97 -58.61
C LEU A 479 9.86 16.43 -59.07
N ASP A 480 9.29 16.66 -60.26
CA ASP A 480 8.94 18.01 -60.71
C ASP A 480 7.94 18.67 -59.76
N LEU A 481 6.97 17.91 -59.25
CA LEU A 481 6.00 18.41 -58.26
C LEU A 481 6.66 18.73 -56.92
N VAL A 482 7.66 17.96 -56.48
CA VAL A 482 8.46 18.29 -55.28
C VAL A 482 9.20 19.62 -55.49
N LYS A 483 9.86 19.80 -56.64
CA LYS A 483 10.54 21.06 -56.99
C LYS A 483 9.55 22.24 -57.04
N CYS A 484 8.38 22.07 -57.67
CA CYS A 484 7.32 23.08 -57.66
C CYS A 484 6.80 23.37 -56.23
N GLY A 485 6.74 22.35 -55.38
CA GLY A 485 6.35 22.47 -53.98
C GLY A 485 7.28 23.40 -53.22
N ILE A 486 8.60 23.19 -53.37
CA ILE A 486 9.63 24.05 -52.79
C ILE A 486 9.53 25.47 -53.36
N GLN A 487 9.32 25.62 -54.68
CA GLN A 487 9.14 26.92 -55.33
C GLN A 487 7.99 27.73 -54.70
N MET A 488 6.87 27.10 -54.32
CA MET A 488 5.76 27.80 -53.67
C MET A 488 6.17 28.50 -52.36
N TYR A 489 7.06 27.90 -51.56
CA TYR A 489 7.56 28.54 -50.33
C TYR A 489 8.44 29.75 -50.63
N TYR A 490 9.23 29.71 -51.72
CA TYR A 490 10.00 30.86 -52.19
C TYR A 490 9.11 31.99 -52.70
N GLU A 491 8.08 31.67 -53.49
CA GLU A 491 7.13 32.66 -54.03
C GLU A 491 6.28 33.32 -52.93
N LEU A 492 6.00 32.61 -51.84
CA LEU A 492 5.37 33.19 -50.65
C LEU A 492 6.28 34.16 -49.87
N GLY A 493 7.60 34.15 -50.14
CA GLY A 493 8.59 34.96 -49.44
C GLY A 493 8.90 34.52 -48.00
N VAL A 494 8.42 33.34 -47.59
CA VAL A 494 8.50 32.86 -46.20
C VAL A 494 9.87 32.31 -45.84
N VAL A 495 10.60 31.74 -46.81
CA VAL A 495 11.94 31.16 -46.60
C VAL A 495 12.92 32.20 -46.06
N LYS A 496 13.04 33.35 -46.75
CA LYS A 496 13.91 34.44 -46.32
C LYS A 496 13.41 35.12 -45.05
N LYS A 497 12.09 35.27 -44.89
CA LYS A 497 11.49 35.99 -43.76
C LYS A 497 11.68 35.26 -42.43
N PHE A 498 11.47 33.95 -42.43
CA PHE A 498 11.58 33.11 -41.23
C PHE A 498 12.91 32.37 -41.13
N GLN A 499 13.85 32.64 -42.05
CA GLN A 499 15.18 32.03 -42.09
C GLN A 499 15.10 30.49 -42.09
N ILE A 500 14.21 29.94 -42.92
CA ILE A 500 14.04 28.49 -43.04
C ILE A 500 15.27 27.91 -43.76
N PRO A 501 16.02 26.97 -43.15
CA PRO A 501 17.20 26.35 -43.77
C PRO A 501 16.83 25.63 -45.07
N GLN A 502 17.64 25.80 -46.12
CA GLN A 502 17.32 25.22 -47.43
C GLN A 502 17.28 23.70 -47.43
N GLU A 503 18.25 23.07 -46.74
CA GLU A 503 18.32 21.61 -46.63
C GLU A 503 17.05 21.05 -45.98
N VAL A 504 16.58 21.68 -44.90
CA VAL A 504 15.43 21.23 -44.12
C VAL A 504 14.14 21.37 -44.93
N LEU A 505 13.99 22.46 -45.69
CA LEU A 505 12.83 22.66 -46.56
C LEU A 505 12.76 21.60 -47.67
N VAL A 506 13.88 21.34 -48.35
CA VAL A 506 13.94 20.32 -49.41
C VAL A 506 13.66 18.94 -48.83
N ARG A 507 14.32 18.59 -47.71
CA ARG A 507 14.14 17.30 -47.04
C ARG A 507 12.68 17.12 -46.62
N PHE A 508 12.05 18.13 -46.04
CA PHE A 508 10.66 18.08 -45.59
C PHE A 508 9.66 17.83 -46.74
N VAL A 509 9.73 18.61 -47.83
CA VAL A 509 8.79 18.46 -48.96
C VAL A 509 9.00 17.10 -49.65
N TYR A 510 10.24 16.64 -49.75
CA TYR A 510 10.56 15.31 -50.28
C TYR A 510 10.04 14.19 -49.35
N SER A 511 10.26 14.29 -48.04
CA SER A 511 9.73 13.35 -47.04
C SER A 511 8.20 13.27 -47.07
N ILE A 512 7.49 14.39 -47.25
CA ILE A 512 6.03 14.39 -47.45
C ILE A 512 5.66 13.59 -48.68
N SER A 513 6.31 13.84 -49.82
CA SER A 513 6.05 13.13 -51.07
C SER A 513 6.18 11.61 -50.90
N LYS A 514 7.24 11.15 -50.22
CA LYS A 514 7.45 9.74 -49.87
C LYS A 514 6.41 9.19 -48.88
N GLY A 515 5.90 10.04 -47.98
CA GLY A 515 4.87 9.67 -47.00
C GLY A 515 3.50 9.41 -47.60
N TYR A 516 3.23 9.87 -48.82
CA TYR A 516 2.02 9.51 -49.55
C TYR A 516 2.12 8.08 -50.11
N ARG A 517 1.01 7.32 -49.98
CA ARG A 517 0.95 5.95 -50.48
C ARG A 517 0.75 5.92 -52.00
N LYS A 518 1.29 4.89 -52.64
CA LYS A 518 1.08 4.58 -54.06
C LYS A 518 -0.30 3.95 -54.28
N ILE A 519 -1.34 4.76 -54.19
CA ILE A 519 -2.75 4.38 -54.44
C ILE A 519 -3.36 5.25 -55.55
N THR A 520 -4.55 4.87 -56.03
CA THR A 520 -5.14 5.43 -57.25
C THR A 520 -5.44 6.93 -57.18
N TYR A 521 -5.92 7.45 -56.04
CA TYR A 521 -6.36 8.84 -55.92
C TYR A 521 -5.64 9.63 -54.80
N HIS A 522 -5.77 9.19 -53.54
CA HIS A 522 -5.15 9.88 -52.39
C HIS A 522 -3.64 9.60 -52.31
N ASN A 523 -2.89 10.12 -53.28
CA ASN A 523 -1.44 10.03 -53.43
C ASN A 523 -0.81 11.44 -53.48
N TRP A 524 0.50 11.51 -53.69
CA TRP A 524 1.25 12.78 -53.69
C TRP A 524 0.70 13.83 -54.66
N ARG A 525 0.20 13.42 -55.83
CA ARG A 525 -0.38 14.34 -56.82
C ARG A 525 -1.60 15.07 -56.29
N HIS A 526 -2.49 14.35 -55.60
CA HIS A 526 -3.66 14.95 -54.94
C HIS A 526 -3.23 15.94 -53.85
N GLY A 527 -2.30 15.54 -52.97
CA GLY A 527 -1.75 16.43 -51.93
C GLY A 527 -1.13 17.71 -52.50
N PHE A 528 -0.34 17.58 -53.56
CA PHE A 528 0.27 18.71 -54.26
C PHE A 528 -0.77 19.63 -54.90
N ASN A 529 -1.75 19.09 -55.64
CA ASN A 529 -2.78 19.89 -56.30
C ASN A 529 -3.64 20.70 -55.31
N VAL A 530 -3.93 20.13 -54.14
CA VAL A 530 -4.63 20.86 -53.06
C VAL A 530 -3.78 22.03 -52.55
N ALA A 531 -2.46 21.81 -52.35
CA ALA A 531 -1.54 22.86 -51.95
C ALA A 531 -1.35 23.95 -53.02
N GLN A 532 -1.24 23.57 -54.30
CA GLN A 532 -1.14 24.49 -55.43
C GLN A 532 -2.41 25.34 -55.57
N THR A 533 -3.58 24.73 -55.37
CA THR A 533 -4.86 25.47 -55.36
C THR A 533 -4.91 26.47 -54.20
N MET A 534 -4.47 26.07 -53.00
CA MET A 534 -4.37 26.97 -51.84
C MET A 534 -3.41 28.14 -52.13
N PHE A 535 -2.24 27.86 -52.69
CA PHE A 535 -1.27 28.87 -53.11
C PHE A 535 -1.86 29.86 -54.13
N THR A 536 -2.53 29.34 -55.17
CA THR A 536 -3.19 30.15 -56.20
C THR A 536 -4.30 31.04 -55.63
N LEU A 537 -5.11 30.52 -54.70
CA LEU A 537 -6.13 31.29 -53.99
C LEU A 537 -5.52 32.44 -53.18
N LEU A 538 -4.41 32.18 -52.48
CA LEU A 538 -3.70 33.19 -51.70
C LEU A 538 -3.10 34.28 -52.58
N MET A 539 -2.39 33.89 -53.64
CA MET A 539 -1.61 34.80 -54.48
C MET A 539 -2.45 35.42 -55.61
N THR A 540 -2.93 34.61 -56.56
CA THR A 540 -3.72 35.06 -57.72
C THR A 540 -5.11 35.52 -57.30
N GLY A 541 -5.76 34.81 -56.37
CA GLY A 541 -7.06 35.17 -55.80
C GLY A 541 -7.01 36.38 -54.85
N LYS A 542 -5.82 36.88 -54.51
CA LYS A 542 -5.59 38.00 -53.58
C LYS A 542 -6.26 37.80 -52.21
N LEU A 543 -6.41 36.56 -51.76
CA LEU A 543 -6.92 36.26 -50.41
C LEU A 543 -5.84 36.48 -49.34
N LYS A 544 -4.56 36.47 -49.72
CA LYS A 544 -3.45 36.72 -48.80
C LYS A 544 -3.56 38.05 -48.05
N ARG A 545 -4.27 39.07 -48.57
CA ARG A 545 -4.47 40.34 -47.87
C ARG A 545 -5.16 40.24 -46.51
N TYR A 546 -5.88 39.14 -46.25
CA TYR A 546 -6.55 38.89 -44.98
C TYR A 546 -5.67 38.13 -43.97
N TYR A 547 -4.56 37.57 -44.42
CA TYR A 547 -3.72 36.65 -43.65
C TYR A 547 -2.26 37.11 -43.62
N THR A 548 -1.59 36.79 -42.53
CA THR A 548 -0.16 37.00 -42.37
C THR A 548 0.67 35.98 -43.16
N ASP A 549 1.97 36.23 -43.30
CA ASP A 549 2.91 35.28 -43.92
C ASP A 549 3.00 33.96 -43.15
N LEU A 550 2.83 34.00 -41.82
CA LEU A 550 2.84 32.80 -40.97
C LEU A 550 1.59 31.94 -41.21
N GLU A 551 0.42 32.57 -41.29
CA GLU A 551 -0.84 31.85 -41.58
C GLU A 551 -0.82 31.26 -43.01
N ALA A 552 -0.27 31.99 -43.98
CA ALA A 552 -0.09 31.48 -45.34
C ALA A 552 0.86 30.27 -45.39
N LEU A 553 2.00 30.34 -44.67
CA LEU A 553 2.93 29.22 -44.52
C LEU A 553 2.24 27.99 -43.91
N ALA A 554 1.47 28.19 -42.84
CA ALA A 554 0.75 27.12 -42.16
C ALA A 554 -0.33 26.50 -43.06
N MET A 555 -1.10 27.30 -43.81
CA MET A 555 -2.15 26.80 -44.71
C MET A 555 -1.60 25.96 -45.86
N VAL A 556 -0.51 26.39 -46.50
CA VAL A 556 0.13 25.63 -47.59
C VAL A 556 0.75 24.33 -47.06
N THR A 557 1.42 24.40 -45.90
CA THR A 557 1.99 23.21 -45.27
C THR A 557 0.91 22.22 -44.83
N ALA A 558 -0.20 22.71 -44.25
CA ALA A 558 -1.33 21.86 -43.88
C ALA A 558 -1.99 21.20 -45.10
N ALA A 559 -2.12 21.93 -46.22
CA ALA A 559 -2.64 21.39 -47.47
C ALA A 559 -1.76 20.25 -48.01
N LEU A 560 -0.43 20.38 -47.94
CA LEU A 560 0.50 19.32 -48.35
C LEU A 560 0.39 18.06 -47.47
N CYS A 561 0.07 18.20 -46.18
CA CYS A 561 0.00 17.07 -45.24
C CYS A 561 -1.40 16.48 -45.06
N HIS A 562 -2.47 17.09 -45.61
CA HIS A 562 -3.85 16.80 -45.17
C HIS A 562 -4.29 15.33 -45.35
N ASP A 563 -3.74 14.64 -46.36
CA ASP A 563 -4.10 13.27 -46.74
C ASP A 563 -2.88 12.30 -46.66
N ILE A 564 -1.83 12.68 -45.91
CA ILE A 564 -0.61 11.85 -45.80
C ILE A 564 -0.90 10.48 -45.17
N ASP A 565 -0.29 9.41 -45.67
CA ASP A 565 -0.56 8.03 -45.24
C ASP A 565 -2.03 7.54 -45.43
N HIS A 566 -2.82 8.15 -46.31
CA HIS A 566 -4.20 7.69 -46.58
C HIS A 566 -4.25 6.27 -47.16
N ARG A 567 -5.10 5.41 -46.59
CA ARG A 567 -5.13 3.94 -46.87
C ARG A 567 -6.11 3.51 -47.98
N GLY A 568 -6.82 4.46 -48.59
CA GLY A 568 -7.79 4.21 -49.66
C GLY A 568 -9.18 3.76 -49.17
N THR A 569 -9.45 3.90 -47.88
CA THR A 569 -10.74 3.55 -47.24
C THR A 569 -11.19 4.69 -46.34
N ASN A 570 -12.49 4.91 -46.19
CA ASN A 570 -13.04 6.04 -45.42
C ASN A 570 -13.21 5.74 -43.92
N ASN A 571 -13.55 6.78 -43.15
CA ASN A 571 -13.81 6.69 -41.70
C ASN A 571 -14.87 5.64 -41.32
N LEU A 572 -15.95 5.50 -42.11
CA LEU A 572 -17.00 4.51 -41.86
C LEU A 572 -16.45 3.08 -41.95
N TYR A 573 -15.56 2.81 -42.90
CA TYR A 573 -14.90 1.52 -43.02
C TYR A 573 -13.97 1.25 -41.84
N GLN A 574 -13.22 2.25 -41.36
CA GLN A 574 -12.37 2.11 -40.16
C GLN A 574 -13.19 1.72 -38.93
N MET A 575 -14.35 2.34 -38.74
CA MET A 575 -15.27 1.98 -37.64
C MET A 575 -15.84 0.56 -37.79
N LYS A 576 -16.31 0.20 -38.99
CA LYS A 576 -16.89 -1.12 -39.25
C LYS A 576 -15.87 -2.26 -39.13
N SER A 577 -14.62 -2.01 -39.51
CA SER A 577 -13.53 -2.98 -39.40
C SER A 577 -12.89 -3.04 -38.01
N GLN A 578 -13.34 -2.20 -37.06
CA GLN A 578 -12.79 -2.13 -35.70
C GLN A 578 -11.27 -1.89 -35.68
N ASN A 579 -10.78 -1.10 -36.65
CA ASN A 579 -9.38 -0.77 -36.81
C ASN A 579 -8.85 -0.05 -35.54
N PRO A 580 -7.58 -0.26 -35.12
CA PRO A 580 -6.99 0.47 -34.00
C PRO A 580 -7.15 1.99 -34.06
N LEU A 581 -7.10 2.60 -35.25
CA LEU A 581 -7.33 4.05 -35.41
C LEU A 581 -8.73 4.48 -34.96
N ALA A 582 -9.75 3.65 -35.20
CA ALA A 582 -11.12 3.90 -34.76
C ALA A 582 -11.32 3.70 -33.25
N LYS A 583 -10.42 2.95 -32.59
CA LYS A 583 -10.39 2.81 -31.14
C LYS A 583 -9.66 3.98 -30.48
N LEU A 584 -8.62 4.49 -31.15
CA LEU A 584 -7.83 5.63 -30.68
C LEU A 584 -8.58 6.96 -30.84
N HIS A 585 -9.32 7.13 -31.95
CA HIS A 585 -10.04 8.36 -32.25
C HIS A 585 -11.55 8.12 -32.34
N GLY A 586 -12.34 8.92 -31.61
CA GLY A 586 -13.81 8.84 -31.63
C GLY A 586 -14.48 9.61 -32.78
N SER A 587 -13.79 10.57 -33.39
CA SER A 587 -14.29 11.38 -34.51
C SER A 587 -13.15 11.83 -35.41
N SER A 588 -13.44 12.02 -36.70
CA SER A 588 -12.44 12.41 -37.71
C SER A 588 -11.17 11.55 -37.66
N ILE A 589 -11.38 10.23 -37.75
CA ILE A 589 -10.38 9.20 -37.44
C ILE A 589 -9.14 9.38 -38.31
N LEU A 590 -9.32 9.47 -39.62
CA LEU A 590 -8.22 9.60 -40.57
C LEU A 590 -7.61 11.01 -40.53
N GLU A 591 -8.41 12.05 -40.39
CA GLU A 591 -7.92 13.43 -40.35
C GLU A 591 -7.02 13.69 -39.13
N ARG A 592 -7.33 13.09 -37.98
CA ARG A 592 -6.47 13.12 -36.78
C ARG A 592 -5.18 12.33 -36.99
N HIS A 593 -5.25 11.19 -37.67
CA HIS A 593 -4.08 10.40 -38.05
C HIS A 593 -3.13 11.20 -38.97
N HIS A 594 -3.66 11.86 -39.99
CA HIS A 594 -2.89 12.72 -40.90
C HIS A 594 -2.19 13.86 -40.13
N LEU A 595 -2.89 14.47 -39.19
CA LEU A 595 -2.33 15.52 -38.32
C LEU A 595 -1.22 14.99 -37.40
N GLU A 596 -1.42 13.84 -36.76
CA GLU A 596 -0.43 13.22 -35.86
C GLU A 596 0.84 12.86 -36.64
N PHE A 597 0.69 12.26 -37.82
CA PHE A 597 1.80 11.91 -38.70
C PHE A 597 2.55 13.15 -39.19
N GLY A 598 1.84 14.20 -39.61
CA GLY A 598 2.46 15.46 -40.03
C GLY A 598 3.22 16.17 -38.90
N LYS A 599 2.69 16.13 -37.67
CA LYS A 599 3.40 16.66 -36.49
C LYS A 599 4.63 15.84 -36.15
N PHE A 600 4.55 14.52 -36.26
CA PHE A 600 5.67 13.63 -36.00
C PHE A 600 6.84 13.90 -36.96
N LEU A 601 6.57 14.02 -38.26
CA LEU A 601 7.58 14.44 -39.25
C LEU A 601 8.23 15.79 -38.89
N LEU A 602 7.43 16.78 -38.49
CA LEU A 602 7.93 18.10 -38.12
C LEU A 602 8.67 18.15 -36.77
N SER A 603 8.50 17.15 -35.90
CA SER A 603 9.06 17.16 -34.54
C SER A 603 10.56 16.83 -34.49
N GLU A 604 11.10 16.27 -35.56
CA GLU A 604 12.50 15.92 -35.72
C GLU A 604 13.38 17.14 -36.06
N GLU A 605 14.53 17.27 -35.39
CA GLU A 605 15.41 18.45 -35.53
C GLU A 605 15.91 18.69 -36.96
N LYS A 606 15.96 17.65 -37.80
CA LYS A 606 16.44 17.73 -39.18
C LYS A 606 15.33 17.93 -40.22
N GLU A 607 14.06 17.94 -39.82
CA GLU A 607 12.89 18.12 -40.70
C GLU A 607 12.01 19.30 -40.27
N ASN A 608 12.31 19.94 -39.14
CA ASN A 608 11.54 21.07 -38.61
C ASN A 608 11.85 22.39 -39.33
N ASN A 609 10.92 22.85 -40.18
CA ASN A 609 10.98 24.15 -40.87
C ASN A 609 10.53 25.35 -40.01
N VAL A 610 10.17 25.13 -38.73
CA VAL A 610 9.80 26.18 -37.78
C VAL A 610 10.95 26.34 -36.78
N SER A 611 11.63 27.48 -36.83
CA SER A 611 12.77 27.77 -35.94
C SER A 611 12.42 27.52 -34.46
N LYS A 612 13.36 26.91 -33.73
CA LYS A 612 13.27 26.62 -32.29
C LYS A 612 13.62 27.83 -31.41
N ASP A 613 13.63 29.05 -31.95
CA ASP A 613 13.95 30.24 -31.17
C ASP A 613 12.72 30.73 -30.40
N ARG A 614 12.60 30.21 -29.17
CA ARG A 614 12.02 30.92 -28.03
C ARG A 614 13.11 31.31 -27.06
#